data_AF-A0A7W0TAF4-F1
#
_entry.id   AF-A0A7W0TAF4-F1
#
_cell.length_a   1.000
_cell.length_b   1.000
_cell.length_c   1.000
_cell.angle_alpha   90.00
_cell.angle_beta   90.00
_cell.angle_gamma   90.00
#
_symmetry.space_group_name_H-M   'P 1'
#
loop_
_entity.id
_entity.type
_entity.pdbx_description
1 polymer ?
#
loop_
_entity_poly.entity_id
_entity_poly.type
_entity_poly.pdbx_seq_one_letter_code
_entity_poly.pdbx_strand_id
1 'polypeptide(L)'
;MAESRTATPSPDRLLSIIELQNAIIAAGLNSDEVMNLVVERAATLTEATGSVVALVEGDELVYRAVAGAARPSLGNRVAKTAGVAGRSIAERRPTRGTEGAADTLAVPLLYGENAVGVVEVTAAKAGTFGEADEETLRLLGQIVAIALHRAYTYPKPRLDVDHDALTGLGNRRAYDERIEAELARNKRYGHSFSLAVCELGGLETAVDRLGQAAGDEAVREISGILKKHTRAIDACFRVGADELAIVLPGTSLEGARILVERCRAHIAEARPLDGGITASFGVIEAVAGETTDAIAARANDAVNADKQRI
;
A
#
# COMPACT_ATOMS: atom_id res chain seq x y z
N MET A 1 13.56 -46.20 4.18
CA MET A 1 14.69 -45.36 3.74
C MET A 1 14.07 -44.15 3.08
N ALA A 2 14.27 -42.95 3.65
CA ALA A 2 13.74 -41.71 3.07
C ALA A 2 14.66 -41.28 1.91
N GLU A 3 14.08 -41.09 0.72
CA GLU A 3 14.80 -40.59 -0.44
C GLU A 3 15.32 -39.16 -0.14
N SER A 4 16.63 -38.99 -0.24
CA SER A 4 17.29 -37.70 -0.12
C SER A 4 16.86 -36.82 -1.29
N ARG A 5 15.98 -35.84 -1.02
CA ARG A 5 15.58 -34.80 -1.98
C ARG A 5 16.82 -33.96 -2.32
N THR A 6 17.33 -34.15 -3.53
CA THR A 6 18.56 -33.51 -4.07
C THR A 6 18.47 -31.98 -4.06
N ALA A 7 19.61 -31.30 -3.90
CA ALA A 7 19.77 -29.87 -3.66
C ALA A 7 19.16 -28.90 -4.71
N THR A 8 18.75 -29.38 -5.89
CA THR A 8 18.22 -28.52 -6.96
C THR A 8 16.69 -28.60 -7.02
N PRO A 9 15.96 -27.46 -6.94
CA PRO A 9 14.52 -27.45 -7.12
C PRO A 9 14.14 -28.04 -8.48
N SER A 10 13.06 -28.82 -8.53
CA SER A 10 12.57 -29.36 -9.79
C SER A 10 12.15 -28.22 -10.75
N PRO A 11 12.21 -28.46 -12.07
CA PRO A 11 11.76 -27.48 -13.07
C PRO A 11 10.34 -26.93 -12.81
N ASP A 12 9.43 -27.75 -12.30
CA ASP A 12 8.05 -27.35 -11.96
C ASP A 12 7.98 -26.39 -10.77
N ARG A 13 8.88 -26.56 -9.79
CA ARG A 13 9.01 -25.63 -8.66
C ARG A 13 9.54 -24.27 -9.16
N LEU A 14 10.53 -24.29 -10.06
CA LEU A 14 11.06 -23.07 -10.68
C LEU A 14 10.02 -22.35 -11.53
N LEU A 15 9.23 -23.08 -12.33
CA LEU A 15 8.16 -22.51 -13.15
C LEU A 15 7.09 -21.84 -12.27
N SER A 16 6.68 -22.52 -11.19
CA SER A 16 5.72 -21.96 -10.22
C SER A 16 6.22 -20.67 -9.57
N ILE A 17 7.53 -20.56 -9.31
CA ILE A 17 8.15 -19.35 -8.76
C ILE A 17 8.17 -18.22 -9.81
N ILE A 18 8.46 -18.52 -11.07
CA ILE A 18 8.42 -17.54 -12.16
C ILE A 18 6.98 -17.05 -12.42
N GLU A 19 6.00 -17.95 -12.41
CA GLU A 19 4.58 -17.59 -12.51
C GLU A 19 4.13 -16.71 -11.36
N LEU A 20 4.57 -17.01 -10.14
CA LEU A 20 4.33 -16.19 -8.97
C LEU A 20 4.93 -14.78 -9.13
N GLN A 21 6.17 -14.68 -9.60
CA GLN A 21 6.82 -13.39 -9.88
C GLN A 21 6.06 -12.58 -10.94
N ASN A 22 5.62 -13.22 -12.02
CA ASN A 22 4.84 -12.58 -13.07
C ASN A 22 3.47 -12.11 -12.57
N ALA A 23 2.78 -12.92 -11.77
CA ALA A 23 1.49 -12.56 -11.18
C ALA A 23 1.62 -11.34 -10.25
N ILE A 24 2.67 -11.29 -9.41
CA ILE A 24 2.93 -10.16 -8.52
C ILE A 24 3.25 -8.88 -9.30
N ILE A 25 4.03 -8.99 -10.39
CA ILE A 25 4.38 -7.85 -11.26
C ILE A 25 3.16 -7.35 -12.05
N ALA A 26 2.31 -8.25 -12.54
CA ALA A 26 1.14 -7.93 -13.36
C ALA A 26 -0.03 -7.37 -12.54
N ALA A 27 -0.24 -7.85 -11.31
CA ALA A 27 -1.39 -7.47 -10.48
C ALA A 27 -1.15 -6.24 -9.60
N GLY A 28 0.09 -5.76 -9.46
CA GLY A 28 0.38 -4.57 -8.64
C GLY A 28 0.07 -4.76 -7.15
N LEU A 29 0.22 -5.98 -6.65
CA LEU A 29 -0.18 -6.39 -5.29
C LEU A 29 0.55 -5.60 -4.20
N ASN A 30 -0.16 -5.31 -3.11
CA ASN A 30 0.44 -4.73 -1.90
C ASN A 30 1.19 -5.80 -1.07
N SER A 31 1.98 -5.37 -0.08
CA SER A 31 2.80 -6.29 0.72
C SER A 31 2.00 -7.41 1.39
N ASP A 32 0.77 -7.13 1.82
CA ASP A 32 -0.06 -8.06 2.57
C ASP A 32 -0.62 -9.17 1.63
N GLU A 33 -0.98 -8.80 0.40
CA GLU A 33 -1.39 -9.74 -0.65
C GLU A 33 -0.23 -10.64 -1.10
N VAL A 34 0.99 -10.08 -1.24
CA VAL A 34 2.18 -10.88 -1.57
C VAL A 34 2.49 -11.89 -0.47
N MET A 35 2.46 -11.47 0.79
CA MET A 35 2.73 -12.37 1.92
C MET A 35 1.71 -13.52 1.98
N ASN A 36 0.42 -13.23 1.78
CA ASN A 36 -0.64 -14.25 1.75
C ASN A 36 -0.44 -15.26 0.61
N LEU A 37 -0.04 -14.79 -0.57
CA LEU A 37 0.22 -15.68 -1.69
C LEU A 37 1.46 -16.57 -1.45
N VAL A 38 2.49 -16.01 -0.80
CA VAL A 38 3.71 -16.75 -0.47
C VAL A 38 3.45 -17.85 0.55
N VAL A 39 2.69 -17.61 1.62
CA VAL A 39 2.41 -18.67 2.62
C VAL A 39 1.61 -19.83 2.04
N GLU A 40 0.64 -19.56 1.16
CA GLU A 40 -0.14 -20.62 0.49
C GLU A 40 0.74 -21.44 -0.47
N ARG A 41 1.64 -20.78 -1.20
CA ARG A 41 2.58 -21.45 -2.10
C ARG A 41 3.68 -22.20 -1.35
N ALA A 42 4.20 -21.64 -0.26
CA ALA A 42 5.17 -22.30 0.60
C ALA A 42 4.60 -23.60 1.16
N ALA A 43 3.40 -23.55 1.75
CA ALA A 43 2.72 -24.74 2.26
C ALA A 43 2.56 -25.82 1.18
N THR A 44 2.12 -25.41 -0.01
CA THR A 44 1.90 -26.34 -1.14
C THR A 44 3.20 -26.95 -1.65
N LEU A 45 4.23 -26.13 -1.93
CA LEU A 45 5.45 -26.58 -2.59
C LEU A 45 6.37 -27.40 -1.67
N THR A 46 6.30 -27.18 -0.36
CA THR A 46 7.08 -27.95 0.63
C THR A 46 6.26 -29.05 1.31
N GLU A 47 5.00 -29.26 0.90
CA GLU A 47 4.06 -30.21 1.52
C GLU A 47 3.92 -30.00 3.04
N ALA A 48 4.02 -28.75 3.49
CA ALA A 48 3.94 -28.41 4.90
C ALA A 48 2.49 -28.38 5.39
N THR A 49 2.30 -28.72 6.66
CA THR A 49 1.00 -28.62 7.32
C THR A 49 0.64 -27.19 7.70
N GLY A 50 1.62 -26.32 7.89
CA GLY A 50 1.43 -24.89 8.15
C GLY A 50 2.54 -24.05 7.55
N SER A 51 2.23 -22.78 7.24
CA SER A 51 3.22 -21.80 6.81
C SER A 51 2.91 -20.43 7.40
N VAL A 52 3.96 -19.65 7.67
CA VAL A 52 3.89 -18.33 8.30
C VAL A 52 4.89 -17.39 7.62
N VAL A 53 4.48 -16.15 7.41
CA VAL A 53 5.40 -15.02 7.26
C VAL A 53 5.28 -14.15 8.50
N ALA A 54 6.39 -13.95 9.20
CA ALA A 54 6.46 -13.07 10.36
C ALA A 54 7.45 -11.93 10.13
N LEU A 55 7.09 -10.71 10.55
CA LEU A 55 7.93 -9.51 10.43
C LEU A 55 8.49 -9.10 11.77
N VAL A 56 9.70 -8.54 11.76
CA VAL A 56 10.36 -8.01 12.97
C VAL A 56 9.75 -6.65 13.33
N GLU A 57 9.24 -6.53 14.55
CA GLU A 57 8.75 -5.28 15.13
C GLU A 57 9.35 -5.10 16.52
N GLY A 58 10.42 -4.30 16.60
CA GLY A 58 11.23 -4.20 17.82
C GLY A 58 11.86 -5.55 18.16
N ASP A 59 11.57 -6.05 19.36
CA ASP A 59 12.06 -7.34 19.87
C ASP A 59 11.08 -8.50 19.66
N GLU A 60 10.05 -8.30 18.84
CA GLU A 60 9.02 -9.30 18.54
C GLU A 60 8.96 -9.66 17.06
N LEU A 61 8.45 -10.86 16.80
CA LEU A 61 8.01 -11.33 15.49
C LEU A 61 6.49 -11.33 15.45
N VAL A 62 5.93 -10.63 14.47
CA VAL A 62 4.49 -10.51 14.29
C VAL A 62 4.05 -11.29 13.06
N TYR A 63 3.10 -12.19 13.24
CA TYR A 63 2.65 -13.10 12.20
C TYR A 63 1.72 -12.33 11.26
N ARG A 64 2.20 -12.03 10.04
CA ARG A 64 1.50 -11.16 9.07
C ARG A 64 0.74 -11.91 7.99
N ALA A 65 1.15 -13.13 7.68
CA ALA A 65 0.40 -14.04 6.83
C ALA A 65 0.58 -15.47 7.32
N VAL A 66 -0.44 -16.29 7.14
CA VAL A 66 -0.47 -17.68 7.61
C VAL A 66 -1.27 -18.57 6.66
N ALA A 67 -0.88 -19.84 6.54
CA ALA A 67 -1.59 -20.85 5.76
C ALA A 67 -1.64 -22.21 6.49
N GLY A 68 -2.58 -23.06 6.07
CA GLY A 68 -2.79 -24.40 6.65
C GLY A 68 -3.13 -24.37 8.13
N ALA A 69 -2.51 -25.27 8.91
CA ALA A 69 -2.70 -25.40 10.36
C ALA A 69 -2.26 -24.15 11.14
N ALA A 70 -1.48 -23.25 10.54
CA ALA A 70 -1.07 -22.00 11.17
C ALA A 70 -2.13 -20.88 11.08
N ARG A 71 -3.27 -21.08 10.38
CA ARG A 71 -4.31 -20.05 10.24
C ARG A 71 -4.76 -19.38 11.56
N PRO A 72 -4.91 -20.10 12.68
CA PRO A 72 -5.30 -19.49 13.95
C PRO A 72 -4.25 -18.56 14.58
N SER A 73 -3.00 -18.57 14.11
CA SER A 73 -1.91 -17.76 14.69
C SER A 73 -1.69 -16.42 14.00
N LEU A 74 -2.56 -16.02 13.04
CA LEU A 74 -2.47 -14.70 12.41
C LEU A 74 -2.51 -13.59 13.48
N GLY A 75 -1.56 -12.67 13.42
CA GLY A 75 -1.45 -11.56 14.37
C GLY A 75 -0.76 -11.92 15.69
N ASN A 76 -0.38 -13.19 15.91
CA ASN A 76 0.41 -13.56 17.08
C ASN A 76 1.74 -12.80 17.11
N ARG A 77 2.17 -12.48 18.32
CA ARG A 77 3.46 -11.85 18.60
C ARG A 77 4.28 -12.79 19.47
N VAL A 78 5.49 -13.10 19.02
CA VAL A 78 6.43 -13.97 19.74
C VAL A 78 7.77 -13.27 19.88
N ALA A 79 8.56 -13.65 20.89
CA ALA A 79 9.90 -13.08 21.05
C ALA A 79 10.76 -13.34 19.81
N LYS A 80 11.47 -12.33 19.32
CA LYS A 80 12.33 -12.45 18.13
C LYS A 80 13.43 -13.50 18.27
N THR A 81 13.80 -13.86 19.48
CA THR A 81 14.81 -14.88 19.79
C THR A 81 14.23 -16.28 19.94
N ALA A 82 12.91 -16.45 19.84
CA ALA A 82 12.26 -17.72 20.09
C ALA A 82 12.46 -18.71 18.92
N GLY A 83 12.71 -19.96 19.29
CA GLY A 83 12.49 -21.07 18.38
C GLY A 83 13.47 -21.20 17.21
N VAL A 84 13.00 -21.81 16.12
CA VAL A 84 13.73 -21.97 14.86
C VAL A 84 13.75 -20.66 14.08
N ALA A 85 12.63 -19.92 14.08
CA ALA A 85 12.52 -18.60 13.47
C ALA A 85 13.56 -17.60 14.01
N GLY A 86 13.69 -17.50 15.34
CA GLY A 86 14.64 -16.57 15.95
C GLY A 86 16.10 -16.92 15.70
N ARG A 87 16.44 -18.21 15.69
CA ARG A 87 17.78 -18.67 15.30
C ARG A 87 18.08 -18.36 13.83
N SER A 88 17.13 -18.57 12.94
CA SER A 88 17.29 -18.25 11.51
C SER A 88 17.58 -16.76 11.28
N ILE A 89 16.90 -15.87 12.01
CA ILE A 89 17.15 -14.42 11.99
C ILE A 89 18.53 -14.08 12.54
N ALA A 90 18.89 -14.63 13.71
CA ALA A 90 20.16 -14.34 14.37
C ALA A 90 21.37 -14.82 13.56
N GLU A 91 21.28 -16.03 13.00
CA GLU A 91 22.35 -16.63 12.19
C GLU A 91 22.31 -16.18 10.73
N ARG A 92 21.25 -15.47 10.32
CA ARG A 92 21.03 -14.94 8.96
C ARG A 92 21.13 -16.00 7.87
N ARG A 93 20.69 -17.22 8.19
CA ARG A 93 20.69 -18.36 7.28
C ARG A 93 19.43 -19.20 7.50
N PRO A 94 19.07 -20.05 6.54
CA PRO A 94 18.03 -21.03 6.78
C PRO A 94 18.36 -21.90 8.00
N THR A 95 17.35 -22.23 8.79
CA THR A 95 17.52 -23.06 9.98
C THR A 95 16.40 -24.07 10.03
N ARG A 96 16.78 -25.32 10.29
CA ARG A 96 15.86 -26.43 10.56
C ARG A 96 15.91 -26.80 12.03
N GLY A 97 14.80 -27.25 12.56
CA GLY A 97 14.73 -27.76 13.91
C GLY A 97 13.34 -28.23 14.25
N THR A 98 13.16 -28.68 15.48
CA THR A 98 11.89 -29.16 15.98
C THR A 98 11.34 -28.22 17.04
N GLU A 99 10.10 -27.81 16.91
CA GLU A 99 9.37 -27.06 17.93
C GLU A 99 8.26 -27.94 18.51
N GLY A 100 8.47 -28.40 19.74
CA GLY A 100 7.67 -29.49 20.30
C GLY A 100 7.83 -30.76 19.47
N ALA A 101 6.73 -31.25 18.87
CA ALA A 101 6.72 -32.42 18.00
C ALA A 101 6.75 -32.09 16.50
N ALA A 102 6.65 -30.81 16.13
CA ALA A 102 6.62 -30.38 14.74
C ALA A 102 8.04 -30.18 14.19
N ASP A 103 8.26 -30.61 12.95
CA ASP A 103 9.43 -30.21 12.16
C ASP A 103 9.20 -28.80 11.64
N THR A 104 10.22 -27.96 11.72
CA THR A 104 10.16 -26.56 11.34
C THR A 104 11.37 -26.20 10.48
N LEU A 105 11.10 -25.53 9.38
CA LEU A 105 12.11 -24.89 8.53
C LEU A 105 11.80 -23.40 8.47
N ALA A 106 12.78 -22.59 8.82
CA ALA A 106 12.70 -21.13 8.77
C ALA A 106 13.79 -20.55 7.87
N VAL A 107 13.44 -19.54 7.09
CA VAL A 107 14.34 -18.79 6.21
C VAL A 107 14.20 -17.30 6.52
N PRO A 108 15.31 -16.56 6.74
CA PRO A 108 15.22 -15.15 7.08
C PRO A 108 14.91 -14.31 5.84
N LEU A 109 14.07 -13.31 6.02
CA LEU A 109 13.82 -12.26 5.04
C LEU A 109 14.92 -11.21 5.19
N LEU A 110 15.95 -11.29 4.35
CA LEU A 110 17.11 -10.42 4.43
C LEU A 110 16.91 -9.17 3.54
N TYR A 111 17.25 -8.01 4.11
CA TYR A 111 17.40 -6.74 3.42
C TYR A 111 18.75 -6.12 3.79
N GLY A 112 19.67 -6.11 2.82
CA GLY A 112 21.06 -5.71 3.07
C GLY A 112 21.66 -6.46 4.26
N GLU A 113 22.13 -5.71 5.25
CA GLU A 113 22.68 -6.27 6.49
C GLU A 113 21.63 -6.52 7.59
N ASN A 114 20.33 -6.47 7.31
CA ASN A 114 19.29 -6.66 8.33
C ASN A 114 18.31 -7.79 7.96
N ALA A 115 17.89 -8.57 8.95
CA ALA A 115 16.78 -9.51 8.82
C ALA A 115 15.49 -8.79 9.23
N VAL A 116 14.59 -8.55 8.27
CA VAL A 116 13.33 -7.81 8.46
C VAL A 116 12.15 -8.72 8.83
N GLY A 117 12.36 -10.04 8.77
CA GLY A 117 11.35 -11.04 9.08
C GLY A 117 11.85 -12.44 8.77
N VAL A 118 10.91 -13.38 8.70
CA VAL A 118 11.16 -14.80 8.45
C VAL A 118 9.96 -15.42 7.73
N VAL A 119 10.24 -16.34 6.82
CA VAL A 119 9.24 -17.29 6.31
C VAL A 119 9.49 -18.63 6.97
N GLU A 120 8.44 -19.23 7.49
CA GLU A 120 8.49 -20.49 8.22
C GLU A 120 7.47 -21.47 7.66
N VAL A 121 7.84 -22.75 7.64
CA VAL A 121 6.94 -23.86 7.35
C VAL A 121 7.06 -24.93 8.43
N THR A 122 5.93 -25.55 8.76
CA THR A 122 5.85 -26.57 9.81
C THR A 122 5.16 -27.85 9.31
N ALA A 123 5.68 -28.99 9.75
CA ALA A 123 5.13 -30.31 9.45
C ALA A 123 4.98 -31.14 10.73
N ALA A 124 3.94 -31.98 10.80
CA ALA A 124 3.66 -32.81 11.96
C ALA A 124 4.72 -33.91 12.23
N LYS A 125 5.58 -34.22 11.25
CA LYS A 125 6.58 -35.29 11.32
C LYS A 125 7.99 -34.70 11.25
N ALA A 126 8.82 -34.96 12.27
CA ALA A 126 10.24 -34.59 12.28
C ALA A 126 11.00 -35.12 11.06
N GLY A 127 11.91 -34.31 10.51
CA GLY A 127 12.73 -34.66 9.34
C GLY A 127 11.96 -34.70 8.02
N THR A 128 10.87 -33.93 7.91
CA THR A 128 10.13 -33.74 6.67
C THR A 128 10.89 -32.82 5.71
N PHE A 129 11.57 -31.79 6.21
CA PHE A 129 12.17 -30.76 5.34
C PHE A 129 13.64 -31.04 4.96
N GLY A 130 13.90 -31.05 3.64
CA GLY A 130 15.24 -31.24 3.05
C GLY A 130 15.85 -29.98 2.45
N GLU A 131 17.00 -30.12 1.79
CA GLU A 131 17.70 -29.02 1.10
C GLU A 131 16.86 -28.42 -0.04
N ALA A 132 16.11 -29.24 -0.77
CA ALA A 132 15.21 -28.75 -1.82
C ALA A 132 14.10 -27.83 -1.28
N ASP A 133 13.61 -28.11 -0.07
CA ASP A 133 12.56 -27.32 0.58
C ASP A 133 13.14 -26.03 1.16
N GLU A 134 14.38 -26.09 1.67
CA GLU A 134 15.17 -24.93 2.07
C GLU A 134 15.35 -23.95 0.90
N GLU A 135 15.79 -24.44 -0.26
CA GLU A 135 15.99 -23.62 -1.45
C GLU A 135 14.66 -23.05 -1.99
N THR A 136 13.59 -23.85 -1.97
CA THR A 136 12.25 -23.39 -2.36
C THR A 136 11.80 -22.24 -1.47
N LEU A 137 11.94 -22.39 -0.15
CA LEU A 137 11.54 -21.37 0.81
C LEU A 137 12.44 -20.13 0.72
N ARG A 138 13.73 -20.29 0.38
CA ARG A 138 14.65 -19.19 0.10
C ARG A 138 14.21 -18.34 -1.09
N LEU A 139 13.83 -18.97 -2.19
CA LEU A 139 13.34 -18.27 -3.38
C LEU A 139 12.02 -17.54 -3.12
N LEU A 140 11.09 -18.16 -2.39
CA LEU A 140 9.84 -17.52 -1.97
C LEU A 140 10.09 -16.37 -0.98
N GLY A 141 11.02 -16.55 -0.05
CA GLY A 141 11.44 -15.51 0.90
C GLY A 141 12.03 -14.29 0.20
N GLN A 142 12.79 -14.47 -0.89
CA GLN A 142 13.28 -13.33 -1.69
C GLN A 142 12.15 -12.50 -2.28
N ILE A 143 11.06 -13.12 -2.72
CA ILE A 143 9.89 -12.42 -3.26
C ILE A 143 9.25 -11.54 -2.18
N VAL A 144 9.07 -12.08 -0.98
CA VAL A 144 8.56 -11.31 0.17
C VAL A 144 9.53 -10.19 0.53
N ALA A 145 10.84 -10.46 0.61
CA ALA A 145 11.84 -9.45 0.93
C ALA A 145 11.85 -8.29 -0.07
N ILE A 146 11.66 -8.56 -1.37
CA ILE A 146 11.55 -7.54 -2.43
C ILE A 146 10.23 -6.77 -2.34
N ALA A 147 9.12 -7.44 -2.06
CA ALA A 147 7.83 -6.76 -1.85
C ALA A 147 7.86 -5.88 -0.60
N LEU A 148 8.51 -6.35 0.47
CA LEU A 148 8.79 -5.59 1.68
C LEU A 148 9.79 -4.46 1.41
N HIS A 149 10.76 -4.60 0.50
CA HIS A 149 11.62 -3.51 0.09
C HIS A 149 10.81 -2.32 -0.45
N ARG A 150 9.73 -2.56 -1.23
CA ARG A 150 8.79 -1.49 -1.59
C ARG A 150 8.11 -0.88 -0.37
N ALA A 151 7.74 -1.68 0.65
CA ALA A 151 7.07 -1.19 1.86
C ALA A 151 8.01 -0.62 2.96
N TYR A 152 9.34 -0.82 2.86
CA TYR A 152 10.35 -0.32 3.81
C TYR A 152 11.22 0.81 3.21
N THR A 153 11.43 0.82 1.89
CA THR A 153 11.99 1.98 1.17
C THR A 153 10.92 3.05 0.94
N TYR A 154 9.64 2.64 0.87
CA TYR A 154 8.48 3.51 1.03
C TYR A 154 7.72 3.06 2.28
N PRO A 155 8.13 3.47 3.49
CA PRO A 155 7.45 3.09 4.72
C PRO A 155 5.95 3.36 4.61
N LYS A 156 5.10 2.38 4.98
CA LYS A 156 3.68 2.63 5.29
C LYS A 156 3.65 3.86 6.21
N PRO A 157 2.94 4.95 5.86
CA PRO A 157 2.89 6.12 6.71
C PRO A 157 2.39 5.76 8.09
N ARG A 158 3.14 6.21 9.09
CA ARG A 158 2.54 6.52 10.38
C ARG A 158 1.30 7.37 10.09
N LEU A 159 0.19 7.06 10.75
CA LEU A 159 -1.12 7.71 10.57
C LEU A 159 -1.12 9.25 10.76
N ASP A 160 0.04 9.84 11.03
CA ASP A 160 0.26 11.28 11.22
C ASP A 160 1.19 11.94 10.16
N VAL A 161 1.74 11.22 9.18
CA VAL A 161 2.74 11.77 8.22
C VAL A 161 2.25 11.83 6.77
N ASP A 162 1.20 11.10 6.38
CA ASP A 162 0.57 11.21 5.05
C ASP A 162 -0.85 11.77 5.08
N HIS A 163 -1.37 12.09 6.26
CA HIS A 163 -2.68 12.69 6.40
C HIS A 163 -2.59 14.10 6.94
N ASP A 164 -3.47 14.97 6.46
CA ASP A 164 -3.67 16.30 7.03
C ASP A 164 -4.49 16.18 8.31
N ALA A 165 -3.94 16.68 9.42
CA ALA A 165 -4.54 16.52 10.75
C ALA A 165 -5.90 17.24 10.88
N LEU A 166 -6.16 18.27 10.07
CA LEU A 166 -7.43 18.99 10.10
C LEU A 166 -8.56 18.17 9.46
N THR A 167 -8.29 17.62 8.29
CA THR A 167 -9.32 17.07 7.38
C THR A 167 -9.34 15.53 7.33
N GLY A 168 -8.25 14.87 7.73
CA GLY A 168 -8.05 13.44 7.57
C GLY A 168 -7.95 12.98 6.10
N LEU A 169 -7.76 13.93 5.16
CA LEU A 169 -7.39 13.66 3.77
C LEU A 169 -5.89 13.34 3.68
N GLY A 170 -5.40 12.89 2.53
CA GLY A 170 -3.96 12.84 2.29
C GLY A 170 -3.35 14.24 2.36
N ASN A 171 -2.11 14.39 2.83
CA ASN A 171 -1.44 15.70 2.84
C ASN A 171 -0.68 15.95 1.52
N ARG A 172 0.00 17.10 1.43
CA ARG A 172 0.78 17.48 0.25
C ARG A 172 1.81 16.43 -0.17
N ARG A 173 2.54 15.84 0.78
CA ARG A 173 3.52 14.79 0.47
C ARG A 173 2.85 13.56 -0.15
N ALA A 174 1.75 13.11 0.45
CA ALA A 174 0.97 11.98 -0.06
C ALA A 174 0.41 12.26 -1.47
N TYR A 175 0.03 13.50 -1.75
CA TYR A 175 -0.41 13.93 -3.07
C TYR A 175 0.71 13.84 -4.10
N ASP A 176 1.88 14.42 -3.81
CA ASP A 176 3.02 14.43 -4.72
C ASP A 176 3.44 13.00 -5.07
N GLU A 177 3.57 12.12 -4.07
CA GLU A 177 3.86 10.68 -4.25
C GLU A 177 2.79 9.97 -5.09
N ARG A 178 1.51 10.29 -4.88
CA ARG A 178 0.41 9.68 -5.62
C ARG A 178 0.42 10.09 -7.10
N ILE A 179 0.64 11.37 -7.39
CA ILE A 179 0.70 11.86 -8.77
C ILE A 179 1.87 11.25 -9.51
N GLU A 180 3.06 11.19 -8.90
CA GLU A 180 4.23 10.56 -9.51
C GLU A 180 3.95 9.08 -9.85
N ALA A 181 3.30 8.35 -8.93
CA ALA A 181 2.93 6.96 -9.15
C ALA A 181 1.93 6.80 -10.31
N GLU A 182 0.92 7.67 -10.42
CA GLU A 182 -0.05 7.61 -11.51
C GLU A 182 0.55 7.99 -12.87
N LEU A 183 1.40 9.02 -12.92
CA LEU A 183 2.13 9.38 -14.14
C LEU A 183 3.03 8.24 -14.62
N ALA A 184 3.71 7.55 -13.70
CA ALA A 184 4.50 6.37 -14.03
C ALA A 184 3.64 5.22 -14.57
N ARG A 185 2.45 4.99 -14.00
CA ARG A 185 1.47 4.00 -14.50
C ARG A 185 0.94 4.36 -15.88
N ASN A 186 0.57 5.63 -16.08
CA ASN A 186 0.09 6.15 -17.36
C ASN A 186 1.14 5.97 -18.46
N LYS A 187 2.40 6.34 -18.19
CA LYS A 187 3.52 6.18 -19.12
C LYS A 187 3.79 4.71 -19.46
N ARG A 188 3.69 3.80 -18.49
CA ARG A 188 4.08 2.39 -18.66
C ARG A 188 2.98 1.53 -19.27
N TYR A 189 1.73 1.75 -18.90
CA TYR A 189 0.60 0.87 -19.24
C TYR A 189 -0.47 1.57 -20.08
N GLY A 190 -0.34 2.88 -20.34
CA GLY A 190 -1.37 3.65 -21.04
C GLY A 190 -2.65 3.83 -20.22
N HIS A 191 -2.61 3.59 -18.90
CA HIS A 191 -3.77 3.77 -18.03
C HIS A 191 -4.04 5.26 -17.83
N SER A 192 -5.21 5.73 -18.26
CA SER A 192 -5.64 7.10 -18.04
C SER A 192 -6.05 7.33 -16.59
N PHE A 193 -5.79 8.53 -16.08
CA PHE A 193 -6.33 9.03 -14.83
C PHE A 193 -6.66 10.52 -14.98
N SER A 194 -7.59 11.00 -14.18
CA SER A 194 -7.92 12.41 -14.09
C SER A 194 -7.51 13.01 -12.75
N LEU A 195 -7.24 14.30 -12.76
CA LEU A 195 -6.95 15.10 -11.57
C LEU A 195 -8.00 16.22 -11.50
N ALA A 196 -8.63 16.34 -10.33
CA ALA A 196 -9.45 17.50 -9.98
C ALA A 196 -8.77 18.28 -8.85
N VAL A 197 -8.52 19.57 -9.05
CA VAL A 197 -8.04 20.50 -8.02
C VAL A 197 -9.18 21.43 -7.64
N CYS A 198 -9.33 21.67 -6.35
CA CYS A 198 -10.37 22.50 -5.76
C CYS A 198 -9.73 23.61 -4.94
N GLU A 199 -10.04 24.86 -5.26
CA GLU A 199 -9.60 26.02 -4.49
C GLU A 199 -10.79 26.65 -3.77
N LEU A 200 -10.62 26.86 -2.46
CA LEU A 200 -11.64 27.38 -1.56
C LEU A 200 -11.58 28.91 -1.51
N GLY A 201 -12.58 29.57 -2.10
CA GLY A 201 -12.71 31.02 -2.07
C GLY A 201 -13.32 31.51 -0.75
N GLY A 202 -12.86 32.67 -0.26
CA GLY A 202 -13.41 33.33 0.92
C GLY A 202 -12.85 32.85 2.27
N LEU A 203 -11.95 31.87 2.27
CA LEU A 203 -11.41 31.28 3.51
C LEU A 203 -10.61 32.27 4.35
N GLU A 204 -9.71 33.05 3.73
CA GLU A 204 -8.94 34.10 4.43
C GLU A 204 -9.87 35.12 5.11
N THR A 205 -10.88 35.60 4.39
CA THR A 205 -11.87 36.55 4.93
C THR A 205 -12.68 35.93 6.08
N ALA A 206 -13.01 34.65 6.01
CA ALA A 206 -13.69 33.94 7.08
C ALA A 206 -12.81 33.82 8.33
N VAL A 207 -11.53 33.47 8.18
CA VAL A 207 -10.57 33.40 9.29
C VAL A 207 -10.39 34.76 9.95
N ASP A 208 -10.26 35.82 9.16
CA ASP A 208 -10.10 37.20 9.68
C ASP A 208 -11.33 37.68 10.47
N ARG A 209 -12.54 37.31 10.03
CA ARG A 209 -13.80 37.79 10.64
C ARG A 209 -14.31 36.92 11.76
N LEU A 210 -14.19 35.61 11.64
CA LEU A 210 -14.84 34.61 12.50
C LEU A 210 -13.83 33.75 13.27
N GLY A 211 -12.54 33.92 12.98
CA GLY A 211 -11.44 33.20 13.62
C GLY A 211 -11.08 31.89 12.95
N GLN A 212 -9.90 31.35 13.31
CA GLN A 212 -9.33 30.14 12.75
C GLN A 212 -10.29 28.93 12.85
N ALA A 213 -11.01 28.80 13.96
CA ALA A 213 -11.90 27.66 14.19
C ALA A 213 -13.03 27.57 13.14
N ALA A 214 -13.59 28.71 12.72
CA ALA A 214 -14.65 28.77 11.72
C ALA A 214 -14.11 28.41 10.32
N GLY A 215 -12.92 28.91 9.97
CA GLY A 215 -12.24 28.50 8.73
C GLY A 215 -11.93 27.00 8.72
N ASP A 216 -11.40 26.48 9.82
CA ASP A 216 -11.10 25.06 9.99
C ASP A 216 -12.35 24.17 9.85
N GLU A 217 -13.49 24.60 10.39
CA GLU A 217 -14.76 23.90 10.25
C GLU A 217 -15.24 23.84 8.79
N ALA A 218 -15.18 24.96 8.07
CA ALA A 218 -15.53 25.00 6.65
C ALA A 218 -14.66 24.05 5.81
N VAL A 219 -13.34 24.03 6.07
CA VAL A 219 -12.41 23.14 5.38
C VAL A 219 -12.73 21.66 5.68
N ARG A 220 -13.06 21.33 6.94
CA ARG A 220 -13.48 19.96 7.31
C ARG A 220 -14.76 19.53 6.60
N GLU A 221 -15.76 20.41 6.55
CA GLU A 221 -17.04 20.14 5.93
C GLU A 221 -16.88 19.83 4.43
N ILE A 222 -16.17 20.71 3.70
CA ILE A 222 -15.93 20.53 2.26
C ILE A 222 -15.09 19.26 2.01
N SER A 223 -14.06 19.01 2.82
CA SER A 223 -13.26 17.78 2.73
C SER A 223 -14.11 16.53 2.93
N GLY A 224 -15.05 16.56 3.87
CA GLY A 224 -16.01 15.48 4.12
C GLY A 224 -16.92 15.22 2.91
N ILE A 225 -17.39 16.29 2.26
CA ILE A 225 -18.19 16.18 1.02
C ILE A 225 -17.38 15.48 -0.07
N LEU A 226 -16.16 15.95 -0.35
CA LEU A 226 -15.31 15.33 -1.38
C LEU A 226 -15.11 13.83 -1.11
N LYS A 227 -14.71 13.49 0.11
CA LYS A 227 -14.44 12.10 0.53
C LYS A 227 -15.68 11.19 0.43
N LYS A 228 -16.87 11.71 0.74
CA LYS A 228 -18.13 10.96 0.68
C LYS A 228 -18.53 10.58 -0.76
N HIS A 229 -18.12 11.38 -1.74
CA HIS A 229 -18.52 11.19 -3.14
C HIS A 229 -17.46 10.48 -4.00
N THR A 230 -16.24 10.33 -3.49
CA THR A 230 -15.17 9.54 -4.11
C THR A 230 -15.28 8.04 -3.82
N ARG A 231 -14.78 7.21 -4.75
CA ARG A 231 -14.73 5.75 -4.63
C ARG A 231 -13.50 5.31 -3.83
N ALA A 232 -13.45 4.04 -3.44
CA ALA A 232 -12.34 3.48 -2.67
C ALA A 232 -10.96 3.57 -3.39
N ILE A 233 -10.94 3.62 -4.72
CA ILE A 233 -9.70 3.75 -5.51
C ILE A 233 -9.28 5.20 -5.77
N ASP A 234 -10.22 6.13 -5.58
CA ASP A 234 -9.98 7.57 -5.70
C ASP A 234 -9.30 8.05 -4.41
N ALA A 235 -8.48 9.09 -4.50
CA ALA A 235 -7.78 9.62 -3.34
C ALA A 235 -7.93 11.13 -3.25
N CYS A 236 -8.37 11.61 -2.09
CA CYS A 236 -8.53 13.03 -1.77
C CYS A 236 -7.36 13.53 -0.92
N PHE A 237 -6.91 14.75 -1.20
CA PHE A 237 -5.75 15.36 -0.58
C PHE A 237 -6.03 16.82 -0.20
N ARG A 238 -5.36 17.31 0.83
CA ARG A 238 -5.17 18.73 1.12
C ARG A 238 -3.73 19.11 0.74
N VAL A 239 -3.59 19.91 -0.30
CA VAL A 239 -2.30 20.28 -0.90
C VAL A 239 -1.83 21.67 -0.50
N GLY A 240 -2.75 22.50 -0.01
CA GLY A 240 -2.52 23.84 0.52
C GLY A 240 -3.49 24.20 1.66
N ALA A 241 -3.44 25.44 2.13
CA ALA A 241 -4.33 25.90 3.21
C ALA A 241 -5.81 25.88 2.78
N ASP A 242 -6.05 26.32 1.54
CA ASP A 242 -7.32 26.49 0.84
C ASP A 242 -7.42 25.62 -0.43
N GLU A 243 -6.46 24.71 -0.64
CA GLU A 243 -6.36 23.91 -1.86
C GLU A 243 -6.50 22.41 -1.54
N LEU A 244 -7.46 21.77 -2.19
CA LEU A 244 -7.77 20.34 -2.11
C LEU A 244 -7.57 19.69 -3.48
N ALA A 245 -7.25 18.40 -3.52
CA ALA A 245 -7.08 17.66 -4.78
C ALA A 245 -7.73 16.28 -4.72
N ILE A 246 -8.16 15.78 -5.87
CA ILE A 246 -8.70 14.42 -6.06
C ILE A 246 -7.98 13.77 -7.23
N VAL A 247 -7.30 12.66 -6.96
CA VAL A 247 -6.71 11.79 -7.99
C VAL A 247 -7.70 10.67 -8.30
N LEU A 248 -8.05 10.51 -9.57
CA LEU A 248 -9.10 9.62 -10.08
C LEU A 248 -8.52 8.58 -11.07
N PRO A 249 -7.93 7.47 -10.58
CA PRO A 249 -7.35 6.45 -11.43
C PRO A 249 -8.41 5.79 -12.33
N GLY A 250 -8.09 5.53 -13.59
CA GLY A 250 -9.01 4.87 -14.53
C GLY A 250 -10.26 5.69 -14.87
N THR A 251 -10.24 7.00 -14.60
CA THR A 251 -11.37 7.90 -14.84
C THR A 251 -11.02 8.89 -15.94
N SER A 252 -11.89 8.99 -16.95
CA SER A 252 -11.78 9.98 -18.03
C SER A 252 -12.14 11.38 -17.56
N LEU A 253 -11.78 12.40 -18.36
CA LEU A 253 -12.14 13.79 -18.10
C LEU A 253 -13.63 13.99 -17.84
N GLU A 254 -14.49 13.33 -18.64
CA GLU A 254 -15.95 13.41 -18.52
C GLU A 254 -16.42 12.85 -17.17
N GLY A 255 -15.90 11.68 -16.78
CA GLY A 255 -16.25 11.05 -15.50
C GLY A 255 -15.82 11.88 -14.30
N ALA A 256 -14.64 12.51 -14.39
CA ALA A 256 -14.14 13.42 -13.37
C ALA A 256 -15.01 14.68 -13.23
N ARG A 257 -15.45 15.26 -14.36
CA ARG A 257 -16.39 16.40 -14.35
C ARG A 257 -17.71 16.07 -13.69
N ILE A 258 -18.29 14.89 -13.97
CA ILE A 258 -19.54 14.44 -13.32
C ILE A 258 -19.36 14.36 -11.79
N LEU A 259 -18.23 13.81 -11.33
CA LEU A 259 -17.93 13.73 -9.90
C LEU A 259 -17.80 15.13 -9.28
N VAL A 260 -17.05 16.03 -9.93
CA VAL A 260 -16.86 17.42 -9.48
C VAL A 260 -18.17 18.18 -9.41
N GLU A 261 -19.03 18.10 -10.43
CA GLU A 261 -20.31 18.81 -10.42
C GLU A 261 -21.25 18.32 -9.33
N ARG A 262 -21.21 17.02 -9.01
CA ARG A 262 -21.91 16.48 -7.86
C ARG A 262 -21.36 17.02 -6.53
N CYS A 263 -20.03 17.09 -6.38
CA CYS A 263 -19.42 17.71 -5.20
C CYS A 263 -19.81 19.19 -5.08
N ARG A 264 -19.78 19.94 -6.19
CA ARG A 264 -20.19 21.35 -6.26
C ARG A 264 -21.64 21.53 -5.80
N ALA A 265 -22.56 20.68 -6.26
CA ALA A 265 -23.96 20.73 -5.83
C ALA A 265 -24.12 20.50 -4.32
N HIS A 266 -23.41 19.53 -3.75
CA HIS A 266 -23.48 19.27 -2.30
C HIS A 266 -22.79 20.36 -1.46
N ILE A 267 -21.71 20.99 -1.94
CA ILE A 267 -21.11 22.15 -1.27
C ILE A 267 -22.10 23.33 -1.27
N ALA A 268 -22.78 23.57 -2.41
CA ALA A 268 -23.80 24.62 -2.51
C ALA A 268 -25.01 24.37 -1.60
N GLU A 269 -25.39 23.10 -1.40
CA GLU A 269 -26.44 22.69 -0.47
C GLU A 269 -26.02 22.86 1.00
N ALA A 270 -24.79 22.47 1.34
CA ALA A 270 -24.25 22.57 2.70
C ALA A 270 -24.08 24.02 3.16
N ARG A 271 -23.80 24.94 2.23
CA ARG A 271 -23.56 26.37 2.49
C ARG A 271 -22.58 26.62 3.65
N PRO A 272 -21.31 26.15 3.57
CA PRO A 272 -20.34 26.37 4.64
C PRO A 272 -20.21 27.85 4.99
N LEU A 273 -20.28 28.16 6.30
CA LEU A 273 -20.33 29.52 6.83
C LEU A 273 -21.41 30.39 6.16
N ASP A 274 -22.63 29.88 6.08
CA ASP A 274 -23.78 30.51 5.43
C ASP A 274 -23.56 30.88 3.94
N GLY A 275 -22.71 30.13 3.25
CA GLY A 275 -22.31 30.39 1.87
C GLY A 275 -21.20 31.43 1.71
N GLY A 276 -20.48 31.73 2.81
CA GLY A 276 -19.29 32.57 2.77
C GLY A 276 -18.08 31.90 2.10
N ILE A 277 -18.13 30.58 1.89
CA ILE A 277 -17.08 29.81 1.22
C ILE A 277 -17.57 29.29 -0.13
N THR A 278 -16.77 29.52 -1.17
CA THR A 278 -17.00 28.99 -2.52
C THR A 278 -15.93 27.95 -2.87
N ALA A 279 -16.20 27.11 -3.87
CA ALA A 279 -15.26 26.10 -4.35
C ALA A 279 -15.14 26.19 -5.87
N SER A 280 -13.94 26.44 -6.37
CA SER A 280 -13.61 26.46 -7.80
C SER A 280 -12.84 25.19 -8.16
N PHE A 281 -13.21 24.53 -9.25
CA PHE A 281 -12.63 23.24 -9.63
C PHE A 281 -11.95 23.27 -10.99
N GLY A 282 -10.67 22.92 -11.02
CA GLY A 282 -9.93 22.61 -12.24
C GLY A 282 -9.89 21.11 -12.46
N VAL A 283 -10.40 20.63 -13.60
CA VAL A 283 -10.42 19.20 -13.94
C VAL A 283 -9.65 18.95 -15.21
N ILE A 284 -8.68 18.03 -15.14
CA ILE A 284 -7.84 17.64 -16.26
C ILE A 284 -7.69 16.12 -16.34
N GLU A 285 -7.42 15.62 -17.54
CA GLU A 285 -6.99 14.24 -17.77
C GLU A 285 -5.50 14.24 -18.10
N ALA A 286 -4.77 13.30 -17.49
CA ALA A 286 -3.33 13.18 -17.65
C ALA A 286 -2.97 12.70 -19.06
N VAL A 287 -1.90 13.26 -19.62
CA VAL A 287 -1.41 12.91 -20.96
C VAL A 287 -0.21 11.97 -20.86
N ALA A 288 -0.08 11.08 -21.84
CA ALA A 288 1.04 10.14 -21.93
C ALA A 288 2.40 10.85 -21.88
N GLY A 289 3.22 10.49 -20.90
CA GLY A 289 4.56 11.05 -20.72
C GLY A 289 4.61 12.46 -20.10
N GLU A 290 3.48 12.95 -19.59
CA GLU A 290 3.40 14.22 -18.87
C GLU A 290 4.23 14.20 -17.57
N THR A 291 4.82 15.34 -17.22
CA THR A 291 5.59 15.52 -15.98
C THR A 291 4.70 16.07 -14.87
N THR A 292 5.15 15.93 -13.62
CA THR A 292 4.49 16.47 -12.43
C THR A 292 4.26 17.99 -12.54
N ASP A 293 5.23 18.73 -13.04
CA ASP A 293 5.11 20.19 -13.23
C ASP A 293 4.08 20.54 -14.31
N ALA A 294 4.04 19.79 -15.42
CA ALA A 294 3.14 20.06 -16.52
C ALA A 294 1.67 19.79 -16.15
N ILE A 295 1.42 18.68 -15.45
CA ILE A 295 0.07 18.34 -14.98
C ILE A 295 -0.41 19.35 -13.94
N ALA A 296 0.46 19.81 -13.04
CA ALA A 296 0.15 20.84 -12.05
C ALA A 296 -0.18 22.19 -12.70
N ALA A 297 0.62 22.63 -13.68
CA ALA A 297 0.36 23.87 -14.42
C ALA A 297 -1.01 23.85 -15.11
N ARG A 298 -1.34 22.76 -15.80
CA ARG A 298 -2.65 22.60 -16.46
C ARG A 298 -3.82 22.56 -15.48
N ALA A 299 -3.64 21.91 -14.32
CA ALA A 299 -4.66 21.89 -13.28
C ALA A 299 -4.94 23.30 -12.75
N ASN A 300 -3.88 24.09 -12.50
CA ASN A 300 -3.99 25.48 -12.07
C ASN A 300 -4.67 26.37 -13.14
N ASP A 301 -4.32 26.21 -14.41
CA ASP A 301 -4.99 26.91 -15.50
C ASP A 301 -6.50 26.57 -15.56
N ALA A 302 -6.85 25.31 -15.33
CA ALA A 302 -8.23 24.87 -15.27
C ALA A 302 -9.00 25.46 -14.07
N VAL A 303 -8.36 25.56 -12.89
CA VAL A 303 -8.95 26.24 -11.71
C VAL A 303 -9.20 27.72 -12.02
N ASN A 304 -8.22 28.40 -12.61
CA ASN A 304 -8.34 29.82 -12.96
C ASN A 304 -9.44 30.08 -13.98
N ALA A 305 -9.61 29.18 -14.96
CA ALA A 305 -10.72 29.24 -15.90
C ALA A 305 -12.08 29.04 -15.21
N ASP A 306 -12.16 28.18 -14.19
CA ASP A 306 -13.40 27.96 -13.43
C ASP A 306 -13.78 29.16 -12.55
N LYS A 307 -12.81 29.80 -11.91
CA LYS A 307 -13.02 31.03 -11.13
C LYS A 307 -13.67 32.16 -11.93
N GLN A 308 -13.40 32.23 -13.23
CA GLN A 308 -13.99 33.24 -14.12
C GLN A 308 -15.47 32.96 -14.47
N ARG A 309 -16.00 31.80 -14.08
CA ARG A 309 -17.38 31.38 -14.35
C ARG A 309 -18.32 31.59 -13.15
N ILE A 310 -17.76 31.82 -11.96
CA ILE A 310 -18.45 32.03 -10.69
C ILE A 310 -18.63 33.53 -10.45
#